data_AF-A0A955WBS4-F1
#
_entry.id   AF-A0A955WBS4-F1
#
_cell.length_a   1.000
_cell.length_b   1.000
_cell.length_c   1.000
_cell.angle_alpha   90.00
_cell.angle_beta   90.00
_cell.angle_gamma   90.00
#
_symmetry.space_group_name_H-M   'P 1'
#
loop_
_entity.id
_entity.type
_entity.pdbx_description
1 polymer ?
#
loop_
_entity_poly.entity_id
_entity_poly.type
_entity_poly.pdbx_seq_one_letter_code
_entity_poly.pdbx_strand_id
1 'polypeptide(L)'
;MYRCELSQSVPEFEGRKPHVVPAGTLAVKVTIRTRPTEYPSRPKANNLRIGRRMKQFDDPGGTGYEIAQEVLACRACAAEFAALRPSGPVSEPSVDA
;
A
#
# COMPACT_ATOMS: atom_id res chain seq x y z
N MET A 1 -20.16 8.28 6.43
CA MET A 1 -19.36 9.46 6.05
C MET A 1 -17.93 9.22 6.51
N TYR A 2 -16.93 9.72 5.79
CA TYR A 2 -15.53 9.66 6.23
C TYR A 2 -14.77 10.87 5.69
N ARG A 3 -13.62 11.19 6.27
CA ARG A 3 -12.76 12.26 5.76
C ARG A 3 -11.78 11.66 4.75
N CYS A 4 -11.75 12.19 3.53
CA CYS A 4 -10.69 11.90 2.58
C CYS A 4 -9.47 12.72 2.98
N GLU A 5 -8.42 12.04 3.43
CA GLU A 5 -7.22 12.67 3.99
C GLU A 5 -6.08 12.75 2.98
N LEU A 6 -6.19 12.09 1.83
CA LEU A 6 -5.09 11.99 0.86
C LEU A 6 -4.45 13.34 0.50
N SER A 7 -5.26 14.40 0.36
CA SER A 7 -4.75 15.75 0.02
C SER A 7 -3.88 16.40 1.09
N GLN A 8 -3.99 15.98 2.36
CA GLN A 8 -3.14 16.49 3.43
C GLN A 8 -1.89 15.62 3.65
N SER A 9 -1.83 14.46 3.00
CA SER A 9 -0.86 13.41 3.29
C SER A 9 0.17 13.18 2.19
N VAL A 10 0.00 13.81 1.02
CA VAL A 10 0.88 13.63 -0.13
C VAL A 10 1.21 14.98 -0.78
N PRO A 11 2.48 15.21 -1.18
CA PRO A 11 2.90 16.47 -1.79
C PRO A 11 2.24 16.73 -3.16
N GLU A 12 1.85 15.69 -3.89
CA GLU A 12 1.20 15.80 -5.20
C GLU A 12 -0.11 16.60 -5.16
N PHE A 13 -0.73 16.71 -3.99
CA PHE A 13 -1.98 17.44 -3.75
C PHE A 13 -1.78 18.71 -2.91
N GLU A 14 -0.57 19.26 -2.87
CA GLU A 14 -0.29 20.51 -2.15
C GLU A 14 -1.31 21.63 -2.50
N GLY A 15 -1.79 22.33 -1.48
CA GLY A 15 -2.82 23.37 -1.60
C GLY A 15 -4.27 22.86 -1.61
N ARG A 16 -4.51 21.54 -1.71
CA ARG A 16 -5.86 20.95 -1.63
C ARG A 16 -6.26 20.63 -0.19
N LYS A 17 -7.47 21.02 0.20
CA LYS A 17 -8.00 20.74 1.56
C LYS A 17 -8.61 19.33 1.66
N PRO A 18 -8.43 18.65 2.80
CA PRO A 18 -9.15 17.41 3.08
C PRO A 18 -10.66 17.69 3.12
N HIS A 19 -11.47 16.74 2.69
CA HIS A 19 -12.93 16.92 2.58
C HIS A 19 -13.68 15.71 3.10
N VAL A 20 -14.92 15.94 3.56
CA VAL A 20 -15.81 14.88 4.03
C VAL A 20 -16.54 14.28 2.85
N VAL A 21 -16.49 12.97 2.75
CA VAL A 21 -17.15 12.17 1.72
C VAL A 21 -18.51 11.68 2.27
N PRO A 22 -19.60 11.80 1.50
CA PRO A 22 -20.94 11.37 1.91
C PRO A 22 -21.01 9.89 2.32
N ALA A 23 -21.99 9.56 3.16
CA ALA A 23 -22.30 8.15 3.47
C ALA A 23 -22.66 7.36 2.21
N GLY A 24 -22.38 6.05 2.21
CA GLY A 24 -22.60 5.19 1.04
C GLY A 24 -21.52 5.27 -0.05
N THR A 25 -20.59 6.23 0.04
CA THR A 25 -19.43 6.27 -0.87
C THR A 25 -18.33 5.34 -0.36
N LEU A 26 -17.77 4.53 -1.26
CA LEU A 26 -16.69 3.59 -0.92
C LEU A 26 -15.36 4.32 -0.66
N ALA A 27 -14.75 4.02 0.48
CA ALA A 27 -13.39 4.42 0.80
C ALA A 27 -12.36 3.42 0.25
N VAL A 28 -11.19 3.92 -0.15
CA VAL A 28 -10.06 3.12 -0.61
C VAL A 28 -8.86 3.45 0.26
N LYS A 29 -8.09 2.42 0.67
CA LYS A 29 -6.79 2.60 1.31
C LYS A 29 -5.74 2.83 0.23
N VAL A 30 -5.05 3.95 0.32
CA VAL A 30 -3.99 4.33 -0.60
C VAL A 30 -2.66 4.27 0.13
N THR A 31 -1.73 3.44 -0.36
CA THR A 31 -0.35 3.43 0.11
C THR A 31 0.34 4.71 -0.33
N ILE A 32 0.84 5.48 0.62
CA ILE A 32 1.53 6.75 0.35
C ILE A 32 3.03 6.69 0.66
N ARG A 33 3.47 5.69 1.42
CA ARG A 33 4.89 5.43 1.71
C ARG A 33 5.14 3.93 1.80
N THR A 34 6.27 3.49 1.26
CA THR A 34 6.76 2.12 1.38
C THR A 34 8.16 2.12 1.97
N ARG A 35 8.52 1.03 2.67
CA ARG A 35 9.89 0.83 3.17
C ARG A 35 10.45 -0.48 2.62
N PRO A 36 11.74 -0.52 2.25
CA PRO A 36 12.38 -1.78 1.90
C PRO A 36 12.40 -2.71 3.12
N THR A 37 12.25 -4.01 2.90
CA THR A 37 12.35 -5.02 3.95
C THR A 37 12.99 -6.30 3.42
N GLU A 38 13.59 -7.08 4.32
CA GLU A 38 14.06 -8.43 4.05
C GLU A 38 13.14 -9.42 4.75
N TYR A 39 12.55 -10.33 3.98
CA TYR A 39 11.71 -11.41 4.47
C TYR A 39 12.57 -12.64 4.72
N PRO A 40 12.57 -13.23 5.93
CA PRO A 40 13.31 -14.44 6.22
C PRO A 40 12.69 -15.65 5.53
N SER A 41 13.49 -16.70 5.33
CA SER A 41 12.97 -18.01 4.91
C SER A 41 12.00 -18.58 5.96
N ARG A 42 10.85 -19.09 5.50
CA ARG A 42 9.80 -19.67 6.33
C ARG A 42 9.53 -21.12 5.89
N PRO A 43 9.99 -22.11 6.67
CA PRO A 43 9.75 -23.51 6.32
C PRO A 43 8.28 -23.88 6.43
N LYS A 44 7.78 -24.70 5.50
CA LYS A 44 6.40 -25.22 5.44
C LYS A 44 5.31 -24.13 5.44
N ALA A 45 5.62 -22.92 4.95
CA ALA A 45 4.70 -21.79 4.96
C ALA A 45 3.55 -21.94 3.95
N ASN A 46 3.78 -22.63 2.84
CA ASN A 46 2.84 -22.72 1.72
C ASN A 46 2.21 -24.11 1.65
N ASN A 47 0.88 -24.19 1.63
CA ASN A 47 0.15 -25.44 1.40
C ASN A 47 -0.46 -25.43 0.00
N LEU A 48 -0.09 -26.39 -0.84
CA LEU A 48 -0.62 -26.52 -2.19
C LEU A 48 -1.15 -27.93 -2.43
N ARG A 49 -2.39 -28.01 -2.94
CA ARG A 49 -2.99 -29.28 -3.34
C ARG A 49 -2.44 -29.69 -4.71
N ILE A 50 -1.74 -30.81 -4.75
CA ILE A 50 -1.23 -31.41 -5.99
C ILE A 50 -1.94 -32.75 -6.18
N GLY A 51 -2.90 -32.76 -7.11
CA GLY A 51 -3.83 -33.87 -7.31
C GLY A 51 -4.72 -34.10 -6.07
N ARG A 52 -4.64 -35.31 -5.51
CA ARG A 52 -5.42 -35.71 -4.31
C ARG A 52 -4.67 -35.49 -2.99
N ARG A 53 -3.43 -35.00 -3.00
CA ARG A 53 -2.61 -34.82 -1.79
C ARG A 53 -2.35 -33.35 -1.51
N MET A 54 -2.34 -32.99 -0.23
CA MET A 54 -1.82 -31.70 0.23
C MET A 54 -0.30 -31.82 0.37
N LYS A 55 0.45 -30.88 -0.21
CA LYS A 55 1.90 -30.78 -0.03
C LYS A 55 2.24 -29.44 0.62
N GLN A 56 3.26 -29.45 1.47
CA GLN A 56 3.81 -28.25 2.09
C GLN A 56 5.08 -27.85 1.35
N PHE A 57 5.27 -26.55 1.18
CA PHE A 57 6.42 -25.94 0.55
C PHE A 57 6.98 -24.85 1.45
N ASP A 58 8.29 -24.69 1.41
CA ASP A 58 8.99 -23.60 2.07
C ASP A 58 8.77 -22.31 1.28
N ASP A 59 8.73 -21.20 2.00
CA ASP A 59 8.86 -19.87 1.42
C ASP A 59 10.32 -19.43 1.62
N PRO A 60 11.11 -19.22 0.55
CA PRO A 60 12.53 -18.89 0.69
C PRO A 60 12.76 -17.50 1.31
N GLY A 61 11.72 -16.67 1.41
CA GLY A 61 11.88 -15.26 1.75
C GLY A 61 12.43 -14.46 0.56
N GLY A 62 13.05 -13.31 0.84
CA GLY A 62 13.61 -12.42 -0.18
C GLY A 62 13.53 -10.95 0.19
N THR A 63 13.89 -10.06 -0.73
CA THR A 63 13.79 -8.62 -0.53
C THR A 63 12.52 -8.07 -1.16
N GLY A 64 11.91 -7.07 -0.52
CA GLY A 64 10.70 -6.44 -1.03
C GLY A 64 10.39 -5.14 -0.32
N TYR A 65 9.12 -4.73 -0.39
CA TYR A 65 8.66 -3.50 0.23
C TYR A 65 7.44 -3.77 1.11
N GLU A 66 7.40 -3.13 2.26
CA GLU A 66 6.21 -3.06 3.11
C GLU A 66 5.53 -1.71 2.99
N ILE A 67 4.22 -1.70 3.20
CA ILE A 67 3.44 -0.47 3.38
C ILE A 67 3.89 0.16 4.71
N ALA A 68 4.58 1.29 4.63
CA ALA A 68 4.99 2.06 5.79
C ALA A 68 3.87 3.01 6.24
N GLN A 69 3.10 3.54 5.28
CA GLN A 69 1.97 4.43 5.56
C GLN A 69 0.88 4.29 4.51
N GLU A 70 -0.36 4.25 4.98
CA GLU A 70 -1.58 4.25 4.17
C GLU A 70 -2.58 5.29 4.68
N VAL A 71 -3.43 5.79 3.79
CA VAL A 71 -4.48 6.76 4.12
C VAL A 71 -5.80 6.39 3.46
N LEU A 72 -6.91 6.79 4.09
CA LEU A 72 -8.23 6.64 3.50
C LEU A 72 -8.50 7.77 2.49
N ALA A 73 -8.90 7.38 1.29
CA ALA A 73 -9.21 8.28 0.19
C ALA A 73 -10.56 7.95 -0.45
N CYS A 74 -11.16 8.93 -1.12
CA CYS A 74 -12.22 8.66 -2.09
C CYS A 74 -11.63 8.09 -3.39
N ARG A 75 -12.46 7.37 -4.14
CA ARG A 75 -12.04 6.76 -5.42
C ARG A 75 -11.46 7.79 -6.40
N ALA A 76 -12.01 9.00 -6.43
CA ALA A 76 -11.52 10.07 -7.30
C ALA A 76 -10.10 10.50 -6.94
N CYS A 77 -9.84 10.85 -5.68
CA CYS A 77 -8.51 11.20 -5.20
C CYS A 77 -7.52 10.04 -5.36
N ALA A 78 -7.94 8.80 -5.09
CA ALA A 78 -7.10 7.63 -5.27
C ALA A 78 -6.70 7.41 -6.74
N ALA A 79 -7.63 7.56 -7.68
CA ALA A 79 -7.35 7.40 -9.11
C ALA A 79 -6.43 8.52 -9.64
N GLU A 80 -6.66 9.76 -9.21
CA GLU A 80 -5.80 10.90 -9.56
C GLU A 80 -4.38 10.69 -9.03
N PHE A 81 -4.24 10.29 -7.76
CA PHE A 81 -2.94 10.00 -7.16
C PHE A 81 -2.22 8.83 -7.86
N ALA A 82 -2.95 7.78 -8.22
CA ALA A 82 -2.40 6.66 -8.98
C ALA A 82 -1.94 7.06 -10.39
N ALA A 83 -2.61 8.03 -11.04
CA ALA A 83 -2.21 8.53 -12.35
C ALA A 83 -0.96 9.43 -12.29
N LEU A 84 -0.76 10.17 -11.20
CA LEU A 84 0.42 11.02 -10.99
C LEU A 84 1.67 10.22 -10.63
N ARG A 85 1.52 8.98 -10.17
CA ARG A 85 2.64 8.18 -9.68
C ARG A 85 3.02 7.07 -10.65
N PRO A 86 4.32 6.91 -10.96
CA PRO A 86 4.79 5.74 -11.68
C PRO A 86 4.61 4.47 -10.82
N SER A 87 4.44 3.33 -11.49
CA SER A 87 4.38 2.01 -10.85
C SER A 87 5.74 1.63 -10.28
N GLY A 88 6.09 2.16 -9.10
CA GLY A 88 7.34 1.89 -8.40
C GLY A 88 7.21 2.15 -6.90
N PRO A 89 8.14 1.64 -6.08
CA PRO A 89 8.12 1.83 -4.64
C PRO A 89 8.23 3.32 -4.30
N VAL A 90 7.47 3.75 -3.29
CA VAL A 90 7.55 5.09 -2.74
C VAL A 90 8.79 5.14 -1.84
N SER A 91 9.88 5.70 -2.33
CA SER A 91 11.07 5.93 -1.50
C SER A 91 10.73 6.89 -0.35
N GLU A 92 11.22 6.57 0.84
CA GLU A 92 11.31 7.55 1.91
C GLU A 92 12.28 8.68 1.50
N PRO A 93 12.05 9.95 1.89
CA PRO A 93 13.09 10.96 1.76
C PRO A 93 14.31 10.51 2.57
N SER A 94 15.51 10.55 1.97
CA SER A 94 16.75 10.24 2.67
C SER A 94 16.90 11.15 3.87
N VAL A 95 16.83 10.57 5.06
CA VAL A 95 17.27 11.22 6.30
C VAL A 95 18.78 11.06 6.34
N ASP A 96 19.49 11.92 5.62
CA ASP A 96 20.93 12.10 5.84
C ASP A 96 21.11 12.76 7.21
N ALA A 97 21.80 12.03 8.09
CA ALA A 97 22.12 12.38 9.48
C ALA A 97 23.46 13.11 9.59
#